data_AF-A0A388Q8V3-F1
#
_entry.id   AF-A0A388Q8V3-F1
#
_cell.length_a   1.000
_cell.length_b   1.000
_cell.length_c   1.000
_cell.angle_alpha   90.00
_cell.angle_beta   90.00
_cell.angle_gamma   90.00
#
_symmetry.space_group_name_H-M   'P 1'
#
loop_
_entity.id
_entity.type
_entity.pdbx_description
1 polymer ?
#
loop_
_entity_poly.entity_id
_entity_poly.type
_entity_poly.pdbx_seq_one_letter_code
_entity_poly.pdbx_strand_id
1 'polypeptide(L)' 'MVQINGKVRARITVPAGISEIDAKREALAHAAVQRQLDGKLPQQVVYVAGRLVNIVL' A
#
# COMPACT_ATOMS: atom_id res chain seq x y z
N MET A 1 -2.51 -6.32 -3.71
CA MET A 1 -2.71 -5.12 -4.58
C MET A 1 -2.69 -3.85 -3.75
N VAL A 2 -2.34 -2.69 -4.31
CA VAL A 2 -2.26 -1.41 -3.57
C VAL A 2 -3.25 -0.40 -4.14
N GLN A 3 -4.04 0.18 -3.23
CA GLN A 3 -5.02 1.22 -3.50
C GLN A 3 -4.64 2.52 -2.81
N ILE A 4 -5.03 3.64 -3.42
CA ILE A 4 -4.94 4.98 -2.82
C ILE A 4 -6.31 5.63 -2.94
N ASN A 5 -6.90 6.02 -1.80
CA ASN A 5 -8.27 6.54 -1.72
C ASN A 5 -9.28 5.65 -2.50
N GLY A 6 -9.15 4.33 -2.34
CA GLY A 6 -10.03 3.33 -2.97
C GLY A 6 -9.73 3.03 -4.45
N LYS A 7 -8.84 3.77 -5.11
CA LYS A 7 -8.44 3.52 -6.52
C LYS A 7 -7.18 2.66 -6.58
N VAL A 8 -7.19 1.60 -7.39
CA VAL A 8 -6.00 0.75 -7.60
C VAL A 8 -4.90 1.56 -8.29
N ARG A 9 -3.69 1.55 -7.71
CA ARG A 9 -2.52 2.28 -8.24
C ARG A 9 -1.34 1.39 -8.56
N ALA A 10 -1.19 0.29 -7.84
CA ALA A 10 -0.12 -0.66 -8.07
C ALA A 10 -0.56 -2.09 -7.75
N ARG A 11 0.17 -3.04 -8.30
CA ARG A 11 0.14 -4.44 -7.87
C ARG A 11 1.55 -4.80 -7.42
N ILE A 12 1.65 -5.26 -6.19
CA ILE A 12 2.89 -5.78 -5.61
C ILE A 12 2.71 -7.28 -5.38
N THR A 13 3.74 -8.05 -5.71
CA THR A 13 3.81 -9.47 -5.40
C THR A 13 4.53 -9.61 -4.08
N VAL A 14 3.85 -10.16 -3.08
CA VAL A 14 4.37 -10.39 -1.73
C VAL A 14 4.09 -11.83 -1.32
N PRO A 15 4.88 -12.41 -0.41
CA PRO A 15 4.60 -13.73 0.15
C PRO A 15 3.19 -13.80 0.75
N ALA A 16 2.51 -14.95 0.63
CA ALA A 16 1.15 -15.13 1.14
C ALA A 16 1.02 -14.93 2.67
N GLY A 17 2.10 -15.18 3.41
CA GLY A 17 2.18 -14.99 4.86
C GLY A 17 2.91 -13.72 5.30
N ILE A 18 3.00 -12.69 4.44
CA ILE A 18 3.64 -11.42 4.80
C ILE A 18 2.96 -10.80 6.03
N SER A 19 3.76 -10.24 6.94
CA SER A 19 3.21 -9.52 8.09
C SER A 19 2.51 -8.24 7.65
N GLU A 20 1.59 -7.73 8.47
CA GLU A 20 0.95 -6.43 8.22
C GLU A 20 1.98 -5.30 8.10
N ILE A 21 2.98 -5.31 9.00
CA ILE A 21 4.02 -4.27 9.05
C ILE A 21 4.83 -4.28 7.75
N ASP A 22 5.27 -5.46 7.30
CA ASP A 22 6.07 -5.59 6.09
C ASP A 22 5.24 -5.26 4.84
N ALA A 23 3.98 -5.69 4.79
CA ALA A 23 3.09 -5.36 3.69
C ALA A 23 2.86 -3.85 3.55
N LYS A 24 2.73 -3.13 4.67
CA LYS A 24 2.63 -1.66 4.68
C LYS A 24 3.94 -1.02 4.20
N ARG A 25 5.09 -1.52 4.65
CA ARG A 25 6.41 -1.00 4.22
C ARG A 25 6.62 -1.19 2.72
N GLU A 26 6.37 -2.38 2.19
CA GLU A 26 6.48 -2.67 0.76
C GLU A 26 5.52 -1.82 -0.08
N ALA A 27 4.27 -1.67 0.37
CA ALA A 27 3.31 -0.82 -0.33
C ALA A 27 3.75 0.65 -0.34
N LEU A 28 4.24 1.18 0.79
CA LEU A 28 4.71 2.55 0.88
C LEU A 28 6.00 2.77 0.10
N ALA A 29 6.91 1.80 0.03
CA ALA A 29 8.16 1.90 -0.72
C ALA A 29 7.96 1.86 -2.25
N HIS A 30 6.80 1.42 -2.72
CA HIS A 30 6.55 1.25 -4.15
C HIS A 30 6.57 2.59 -4.91
N ALA A 31 7.28 2.64 -6.03
CA ALA A 31 7.50 3.88 -6.80
C ALA A 31 6.19 4.58 -7.23
N ALA A 32 5.18 3.82 -7.67
CA ALA A 32 3.88 4.38 -8.04
C ALA A 32 3.11 4.98 -6.85
N VAL A 33 3.34 4.45 -5.63
CA VAL A 33 2.74 4.97 -4.40
C VAL A 33 3.47 6.25 -4.00
N GLN A 34 4.80 6.24 -3.96
CA GLN A 34 5.61 7.42 -3.66
C GLN A 34 5.28 8.62 -4.57
N ARG A 35 5.12 8.38 -5.87
CA ARG A 35 4.67 9.41 -6.83
C ARG A 35 3.28 9.97 -6.53
N GLN A 36 2.38 9.15 -6.01
CA GLN A 36 1.02 9.58 -5.68
C GLN A 36 0.95 10.27 -4.32
N LEU A 37 1.83 9.90 -3.39
CA LEU A 37 1.95 10.55 -2.09
C LEU A 37 2.48 11.98 -2.23
N ASP A 38 3.39 12.24 -3.18
CA ASP A 38 3.90 13.58 -3.47
C ASP A 38 4.41 14.30 -2.20
N GLY A 39 5.16 13.57 -1.37
CA GLY A 39 5.68 14.05 -0.08
C GLY A 39 4.64 14.13 1.05
N LYS A 40 3.36 13.83 0.79
CA LYS A 40 2.32 13.77 1.82
C LYS A 40 2.42 12.48 2.63
N LEU A 41 2.13 12.61 3.92
CA LEU A 41 1.99 11.46 4.81
C LEU A 41 0.57 10.89 4.69
N PRO A 42 0.41 9.56 4.57
CA PRO A 42 -0.90 8.93 4.64
C PRO A 42 -1.57 9.20 5.98
N GLN A 43 -2.86 9.53 5.97
CA GLN A 43 -3.70 9.58 7.17
C GLN A 43 -3.91 8.18 7.77
N GLN A 44 -4.05 7.17 6.91
CA GLN A 44 -4.26 5.79 7.34
C GLN A 44 -3.72 4.80 6.31
N VAL A 45 -3.19 3.67 6.77
CA VAL A 45 -2.84 2.54 5.90
C VAL A 45 -3.55 1.29 6.41
N VAL A 46 -4.51 0.80 5.61
CA VAL A 46 -5.34 -0.36 5.92
C VAL A 46 -4.81 -1.58 5.19
N TYR A 47 -4.45 -2.62 5.93
CA TYR A 47 -4.01 -3.89 5.36
C TYR A 47 -5.12 -4.93 5.47
N VAL A 48 -5.36 -5.66 4.38
CA VAL A 48 -6.25 -6.82 4.35
C VAL A 48 -5.45 -8.01 3.83
N ALA A 49 -5.17 -8.97 4.72
CA ALA A 49 -4.35 -10.13 4.44
C ALA A 49 -4.82 -10.89 3.19
N GLY A 50 -3.87 -11.21 2.30
CA GLY A 50 -4.14 -11.91 1.04
C GLY A 50 -4.97 -11.13 0.01
N ARG A 51 -5.41 -9.90 0.32
CA ARG A 51 -6.31 -9.13 -0.56
C ARG A 51 -5.65 -7.84 -1.06
N LEU A 52 -5.43 -6.86 -0.18
CA LEU A 52 -4.96 -5.53 -0.58
C LEU A 52 -4.36 -4.71 0.56
N VAL A 53 -3.65 -3.65 0.19
CA VAL A 53 -3.29 -2.52 1.05
C VAL A 53 -4.00 -1.28 0.50
N ASN A 54 -4.78 -0.57 1.32
CA ASN A 54 -5.37 0.71 0.96
C ASN A 54 -4.71 1.83 1.76
N ILE A 55 -4.25 2.85 1.05
CA ILE A 55 -3.59 4.02 1.60
C ILE A 55 -4.58 5.18 1.50
N VAL A 56 -4.94 5.74 2.64
CA VAL A 56 -5.78 6.92 2.74
C VAL A 56 -4.85 8.13 2.84
N LEU A 57 -4.89 8.98 1.82
CA LEU A 57 -4.22 10.29 1.81
C LEU A 57 -5.10 11.33 2.48
#